data_AF-A0A1E1WC92-F1
#
_entry.id   AF-A0A1E1WC92-F1
#
_cell.length_a   1.000
_cell.length_b   1.000
_cell.length_c   1.000
_cell.angle_alpha   90.00
_cell.angle_beta   90.00
_cell.angle_gamma   90.00
#
_symmetry.space_group_name_H-M   'P 1'
#
loop_
_entity.id
_entity.type
_entity.pdbx_description
1 polymer ?
#
loop_
_entity_poly.entity_id
_entity_poly.type
_entity_poly.pdbx_seq_one_letter_code
_entity_poly.pdbx_strand_id
1 'polypeptide(L)'
;MKNCLHKPRKPMVPLKTLDIIFRRRHLKNTQFYFTNRKHAFTEDKPGQKKITPFRIPRSQNLLSYIKYSDRKEKALSRQRIKQPLHLKDNLKIAATRDISKRLFIQPVPDDVRAVVEIHPEFYTVIEGRPLRFHDDIKSYLFNIRNFAMYRQQIGYRRDLILKIDQTMIEESNLYDEILENLKQHIKNFQKYLTEDYKDACAKVSMAEKIYEDLLEKSSEILSYITQITIINNIIFKLDSIRNVLKGYRTYLLFAAPLYWRQEFDESYKRFDSSMLLIRSEEFITENDLVDTLDIDKIVETARIELTKPYLPHMYFKQPNEMLYLFRTMELQSREYLIQLSKSDIPHRMLQSRIKRLKLSTKQELDLSQYYIDSVSKEIERELYNEIYLQEKFLRILNGTFYDTIASPDVLKLKICVEYVYERILGKSDEGHECLRDPMRILEVMYEEYNLKLDGLDFKIVNEARSDFFAQDLKMMRDAYHAQRVLREFREMTNAMNKAFLPPAHFTRPVIGKFLNKKAKSVAAAAEKRKARFASGDRVRHKKYKVTEEQREDLYLFTEWCDAMNPAPFLKDIETYIKPTFAMVTKSTASRLIFE
;
A
#
# COMPACT_ATOMS: atom_id res chain seq x y z
N MET A 1 -15.13 22.36 -16.19
CA MET A 1 -14.65 22.05 -14.82
C MET A 1 -14.43 20.54 -14.73
N LYS A 2 -13.17 20.09 -14.58
CA LYS A 2 -12.82 18.66 -14.50
C LYS A 2 -13.12 18.17 -13.08
N ASN A 3 -13.98 17.16 -12.95
CA ASN A 3 -14.41 16.58 -11.68
C ASN A 3 -13.22 15.91 -10.96
N CYS A 4 -12.82 16.47 -9.81
CA CYS A 4 -11.71 15.99 -8.96
C CYS A 4 -12.05 14.74 -8.12
N LEU A 5 -12.75 13.75 -8.68
CA LEU A 5 -13.08 12.52 -7.96
C LEU A 5 -12.45 11.30 -8.65
N HIS A 6 -11.59 10.60 -7.92
CA HIS A 6 -10.82 9.44 -8.41
C HIS A 6 -11.68 8.18 -8.66
N LYS A 7 -12.97 8.19 -8.26
CA LYS A 7 -13.95 7.10 -8.47
C LYS A 7 -15.36 7.67 -8.74
N PRO A 8 -16.16 7.09 -9.66
CA PRO A 8 -17.54 7.52 -9.89
C PRO A 8 -18.43 7.24 -8.67
N ARG A 9 -19.42 8.12 -8.41
CA ARG A 9 -20.40 7.92 -7.33
C ARG A 9 -21.21 6.66 -7.61
N LYS A 10 -21.28 5.73 -6.64
CA LYS A 10 -22.14 4.53 -6.73
C LYS A 10 -23.62 4.94 -6.72
N PRO A 11 -24.49 4.29 -7.51
CA PRO A 11 -25.92 4.61 -7.56
C PRO A 11 -26.63 4.25 -6.26
N MET A 12 -27.70 4.98 -5.94
CA MET A 12 -28.60 4.65 -4.83
C MET A 12 -29.55 3.51 -5.23
N VAL A 13 -29.69 2.52 -4.36
CA VAL A 13 -30.49 1.31 -4.63
C VAL A 13 -31.76 1.33 -3.76
N PRO A 14 -32.93 0.90 -4.24
CA PRO A 14 -34.10 0.73 -3.38
C PRO A 14 -33.86 -0.34 -2.30
N LEU A 15 -34.46 -0.15 -1.11
CA LEU A 15 -34.37 -1.12 -0.02
C LEU A 15 -35.02 -2.45 -0.44
N LYS A 16 -34.37 -3.58 -0.12
CA LYS A 16 -34.98 -4.90 -0.27
C LYS A 16 -36.11 -5.04 0.75
N THR A 17 -37.18 -5.75 0.39
CA THR A 17 -38.35 -5.99 1.25
C THR A 17 -37.98 -6.57 2.61
N LEU A 18 -36.99 -7.47 2.65
CA LEU A 18 -36.46 -8.03 3.90
C LEU A 18 -35.84 -6.97 4.82
N ASP A 19 -35.14 -5.97 4.27
CA ASP A 19 -34.49 -4.92 5.08
C ASP A 19 -35.51 -3.97 5.72
N ILE A 20 -36.67 -3.77 5.07
CA ILE A 20 -37.82 -3.02 5.61
C ILE A 20 -38.47 -3.80 6.77
N ILE A 21 -38.64 -5.12 6.61
CA ILE A 21 -39.23 -5.99 7.63
C ILE A 21 -38.34 -6.04 8.88
N PHE A 22 -37.01 -6.12 8.72
CA PHE A 22 -36.07 -6.18 9.84
C PHE A 22 -35.62 -4.82 10.42
N ARG A 23 -36.21 -3.69 9.96
CA ARG A 23 -35.93 -2.33 10.46
C ARG A 23 -34.44 -1.99 10.64
N ARG A 24 -33.59 -2.43 9.72
CA ARG A 24 -32.13 -2.19 9.79
C ARG A 24 -31.85 -0.70 9.57
N ARG A 25 -31.35 -0.01 10.61
CA ARG A 25 -31.23 1.47 10.65
C ARG A 25 -30.06 2.04 9.83
N HIS A 26 -29.03 1.25 9.55
CA HIS A 26 -27.83 1.71 8.82
C HIS A 26 -27.46 0.76 7.68
N LEU A 27 -28.03 1.02 6.49
CA LEU A 27 -27.65 0.36 5.24
C LEU A 27 -26.90 1.36 4.35
N LYS A 28 -25.72 0.98 3.85
CA LYS A 28 -24.89 1.84 3.01
C LYS A 28 -25.61 2.11 1.68
N ASN A 29 -25.74 3.38 1.28
CA ASN A 29 -26.30 3.86 0.01
C ASN A 29 -27.82 3.69 -0.23
N THR A 30 -28.68 3.91 0.78
CA THR A 30 -30.15 3.94 0.64
C THR A 30 -30.79 5.11 1.41
N GLN A 31 -31.80 5.80 0.87
CA GLN A 31 -32.60 6.82 1.57
C GLN A 31 -34.05 6.35 1.76
N PHE A 32 -34.60 6.53 2.97
CA PHE A 32 -35.93 6.07 3.39
C PHE A 32 -37.11 6.76 2.69
N TYR A 33 -36.90 7.93 2.07
CA TYR A 33 -37.97 8.76 1.52
C TYR A 33 -37.63 9.22 0.10
N PHE A 34 -38.30 8.64 -0.91
CA PHE A 34 -38.23 9.08 -2.30
C PHE A 34 -39.12 10.30 -2.52
N THR A 35 -38.56 11.51 -2.55
CA THR A 35 -39.29 12.71 -3.00
C THR A 35 -38.85 13.25 -4.36
N ASN A 36 -37.80 12.69 -4.99
CA ASN A 36 -37.37 13.11 -6.33
C ASN A 36 -37.04 11.92 -7.25
N ARG A 37 -37.96 11.59 -8.17
CA ARG A 37 -37.83 10.47 -9.15
C ARG A 37 -36.83 10.73 -10.28
N LYS A 38 -36.12 11.86 -10.31
CA LYS A 38 -35.18 12.21 -11.38
C LYS A 38 -33.84 11.46 -11.34
N HIS A 39 -33.54 10.72 -10.26
CA HIS A 39 -32.26 10.04 -10.07
C HIS A 39 -32.32 8.51 -10.06
N ALA A 40 -33.49 7.90 -10.26
CA ALA A 40 -33.59 6.46 -10.46
C ALA A 40 -33.40 6.15 -11.95
N PHE A 41 -32.16 5.96 -12.38
CA PHE A 41 -31.86 5.45 -13.73
C PHE A 41 -32.16 3.95 -13.77
N THR A 42 -33.20 3.56 -14.52
CA THR A 42 -33.28 2.23 -15.14
C THR A 42 -32.64 2.34 -16.52
N GLU A 43 -31.68 1.48 -16.82
CA GLU A 43 -31.08 1.38 -18.16
C GLU A 43 -32.12 0.84 -19.14
N ASP A 44 -32.92 1.73 -19.73
CA ASP A 44 -33.75 1.39 -20.89
C ASP A 44 -32.85 1.34 -22.13
N LYS A 45 -32.57 0.13 -22.63
CA LYS A 45 -31.87 -0.06 -23.90
C LYS A 45 -32.75 0.52 -25.05
N PRO A 46 -32.29 1.52 -25.81
CA PRO A 46 -33.10 2.11 -26.87
C PRO A 46 -33.07 1.19 -28.09
N GLY A 47 -34.16 0.48 -28.39
CA GLY A 47 -34.22 -0.29 -29.64
C GLY A 47 -35.39 -1.23 -29.87
N GLN A 48 -36.09 -1.73 -28.85
CA GLN A 48 -37.19 -2.69 -29.05
C GLN A 48 -38.56 -2.08 -28.70
N LYS A 49 -39.26 -1.57 -29.71
CA LYS A 49 -40.71 -1.39 -29.62
C LYS A 49 -41.35 -2.77 -29.63
N LYS A 50 -41.97 -3.19 -28.52
CA LYS A 50 -42.82 -4.39 -28.49
C LYS A 50 -43.98 -4.20 -29.48
N ILE A 51 -43.99 -4.98 -30.55
CA ILE A 51 -45.09 -5.02 -31.51
C ILE A 51 -46.22 -5.83 -30.87
N THR A 52 -47.40 -5.21 -30.69
CA THR A 52 -48.62 -5.92 -30.31
C THR A 52 -49.31 -6.46 -31.57
N PRO A 53 -49.73 -7.74 -31.62
CA PRO A 53 -50.15 -8.42 -32.85
C PRO A 53 -51.47 -7.94 -33.46
N PHE A 54 -52.18 -6.98 -32.85
CA PHE A 54 -53.45 -6.47 -33.36
C PHE A 54 -53.38 -4.97 -33.60
N ARG A 55 -53.09 -4.58 -34.85
CA ARG A 55 -53.21 -3.18 -35.29
C ARG A 55 -54.34 -3.10 -36.32
N ILE A 56 -55.50 -2.64 -35.87
CA ILE A 56 -56.70 -2.51 -36.71
C ILE A 56 -56.54 -1.31 -37.66
N PRO A 57 -56.88 -1.42 -38.97
CA PRO A 57 -56.75 -0.33 -39.93
C PRO A 57 -57.68 0.84 -39.59
N ARG A 58 -57.21 2.08 -39.78
CA ARG A 58 -57.96 3.30 -39.48
C ARG A 58 -58.92 3.66 -40.61
N SER A 59 -60.17 3.17 -40.57
CA SER A 59 -61.27 3.67 -41.41
C SER A 59 -62.11 4.72 -40.68
N GLN A 60 -62.71 5.66 -41.39
CA GLN A 60 -63.53 6.75 -40.81
C GLN A 60 -64.74 6.24 -40.00
N ASN A 61 -65.30 5.09 -40.39
CA ASN A 61 -66.43 4.45 -39.68
C ASN A 61 -66.02 3.83 -38.33
N LEU A 62 -64.72 3.56 -38.12
CA LEU A 62 -64.21 3.10 -36.83
C LEU A 62 -64.03 4.24 -35.83
N LEU A 63 -63.88 5.49 -36.28
CA LEU A 63 -63.65 6.63 -35.39
C LEU A 63 -64.90 6.95 -34.54
N SER A 64 -66.11 6.80 -35.12
CA SER A 64 -67.37 6.96 -34.40
C SER A 64 -67.56 5.85 -33.37
N TYR A 65 -67.22 4.61 -33.71
CA TYR A 65 -67.25 3.48 -32.80
C TYR A 65 -66.22 3.61 -31.67
N ILE A 66 -64.98 4.04 -31.96
CA ILE A 66 -63.94 4.31 -30.96
C ILE A 66 -64.37 5.45 -30.03
N LYS A 67 -64.93 6.54 -30.57
CA LYS A 67 -65.47 7.63 -29.73
C LYS A 67 -66.63 7.15 -28.86
N TYR A 68 -67.51 6.29 -29.38
CA TYR A 68 -68.61 5.70 -28.63
C TYR A 68 -68.10 4.76 -27.53
N SER A 69 -67.15 3.88 -27.85
CA SER A 69 -66.54 2.95 -26.88
C SER A 69 -65.79 3.71 -25.79
N ASP A 70 -64.98 4.72 -26.16
CA ASP A 70 -64.26 5.56 -25.22
C ASP A 70 -65.22 6.33 -24.29
N ARG A 71 -66.36 6.81 -24.83
CA ARG A 71 -67.37 7.52 -24.04
C ARG A 71 -68.08 6.56 -23.08
N LYS A 72 -68.40 5.34 -23.53
CA LYS A 72 -69.00 4.28 -22.71
C LYS A 72 -68.04 3.81 -21.62
N GLU A 73 -66.75 3.66 -21.94
CA GLU A 73 -65.72 3.26 -20.98
C GLU A 73 -65.43 4.37 -19.95
N LYS A 74 -65.41 5.65 -20.37
CA LYS A 74 -65.35 6.80 -19.46
C LYS A 74 -66.57 6.88 -18.54
N ALA A 75 -67.76 6.58 -19.04
CA ALA A 75 -68.99 6.55 -18.22
C ALA A 75 -68.92 5.43 -17.17
N LEU A 76 -68.51 4.22 -17.57
CA LEU A 76 -68.30 3.09 -16.65
C LEU A 76 -67.20 3.38 -15.63
N SER A 77 -66.09 4.01 -16.05
CA SER A 77 -65.00 4.41 -15.15
C SER A 77 -65.45 5.43 -14.11
N ARG A 78 -66.26 6.43 -14.49
CA ARG A 78 -66.87 7.37 -13.54
C ARG A 78 -67.81 6.68 -12.56
N GLN A 79 -68.58 5.69 -13.00
CA GLN A 79 -69.42 4.87 -12.11
C GLN A 79 -68.57 4.05 -11.12
N ARG A 80 -67.44 3.49 -11.56
CA ARG A 80 -66.47 2.79 -10.69
C ARG A 80 -65.81 3.70 -9.65
N ILE A 81 -65.46 4.93 -10.03
CA ILE A 81 -64.84 5.88 -9.09
C ILE A 81 -65.83 6.29 -7.99
N LYS A 82 -67.12 6.41 -8.32
CA LYS A 82 -68.20 6.74 -7.37
C LYS A 82 -68.54 5.62 -6.39
N GLN A 83 -68.09 4.39 -6.62
CA GLN A 83 -68.32 3.29 -5.69
C GLN A 83 -67.42 3.42 -4.45
N PRO A 84 -67.93 3.12 -3.24
CA PRO A 84 -67.14 3.14 -2.01
C PRO A 84 -66.03 2.08 -2.06
N LEU A 85 -64.93 2.32 -1.33
CA LEU A 85 -63.66 1.59 -1.48
C LEU A 85 -63.80 0.05 -1.35
N HIS A 86 -64.73 -0.42 -0.52
CA HIS A 86 -64.97 -1.85 -0.27
C HIS A 86 -65.76 -2.55 -1.40
N LEU A 87 -66.38 -1.80 -2.32
CA LEU A 87 -67.09 -2.32 -3.50
C LEU A 87 -66.31 -2.09 -4.81
N LYS A 88 -65.07 -1.59 -4.73
CA LYS A 88 -64.24 -1.41 -5.92
C LYS A 88 -63.68 -2.75 -6.38
N ASP A 89 -64.11 -3.19 -7.55
CA ASP A 89 -63.69 -4.45 -8.16
C ASP A 89 -62.18 -4.45 -8.52
N ASN A 90 -61.52 -5.58 -8.29
CA ASN A 90 -60.19 -5.86 -8.82
C ASN A 90 -60.27 -6.11 -10.34
N LEU A 91 -59.20 -5.80 -11.09
CA LEU A 91 -59.12 -5.90 -12.57
C LEU A 91 -59.62 -7.24 -13.14
N LYS A 92 -59.40 -8.35 -12.43
CA LYS A 92 -59.87 -9.69 -12.83
C LYS A 92 -61.38 -9.90 -12.68
N ILE A 93 -62.00 -9.31 -11.66
CA ILE A 93 -63.43 -9.47 -11.36
C ILE A 93 -64.28 -8.65 -12.34
N ALA A 94 -63.76 -7.50 -12.79
CA ALA A 94 -64.41 -6.66 -13.79
C ALA A 94 -64.53 -7.31 -15.18
N ALA A 95 -63.69 -8.30 -15.51
CA ALA A 95 -63.67 -8.94 -16.82
C ALA A 95 -64.73 -10.05 -17.01
N THR A 96 -65.20 -10.66 -15.92
CA THR A 96 -65.99 -11.91 -15.98
C THR A 96 -67.49 -11.73 -15.74
N ARG A 97 -67.94 -10.55 -15.25
CA ARG A 97 -69.28 -10.39 -14.68
C ARG A 97 -70.45 -10.25 -15.70
N ASP A 98 -70.16 -9.98 -16.97
CA ASP A 98 -71.18 -9.63 -17.99
C ASP A 98 -71.33 -10.63 -19.16
N ILE A 99 -70.80 -11.85 -19.04
CA ILE A 99 -70.79 -12.83 -20.15
C ILE A 99 -72.20 -13.35 -20.48
N SER A 100 -73.02 -13.65 -19.48
CA SER A 100 -74.36 -14.25 -19.67
C SER A 100 -75.34 -13.33 -20.41
N LYS A 101 -75.24 -12.02 -20.18
CA LYS A 101 -76.10 -11.03 -20.86
C LYS A 101 -75.70 -10.81 -22.33
N ARG A 102 -74.49 -11.20 -22.73
CA ARG A 102 -74.00 -11.03 -24.12
C ARG A 102 -74.40 -12.17 -25.06
N LEU A 103 -74.87 -13.31 -24.54
CA LEU A 103 -75.02 -14.56 -25.30
C LEU A 103 -76.49 -15.02 -25.52
N PHE A 104 -77.51 -14.24 -25.17
CA PHE A 104 -78.91 -14.68 -25.22
C PHE A 104 -79.62 -14.36 -26.56
N ILE A 105 -80.33 -15.34 -27.16
CA ILE A 105 -81.15 -15.25 -28.39
C ILE A 105 -82.52 -15.95 -28.17
N GLN A 106 -83.65 -15.40 -28.66
CA GLN A 106 -85.02 -15.96 -28.49
C GLN A 106 -85.51 -16.77 -29.73
N PRO A 107 -86.28 -17.88 -29.56
CA PRO A 107 -86.86 -18.67 -30.65
C PRO A 107 -88.34 -18.33 -31.03
N VAL A 108 -88.80 -18.77 -32.21
CA VAL A 108 -90.10 -18.46 -32.87
C VAL A 108 -91.04 -19.71 -32.91
N PRO A 109 -92.39 -19.59 -32.84
CA PRO A 109 -93.33 -20.74 -32.77
C PRO A 109 -94.02 -21.16 -34.10
N ASP A 110 -94.34 -22.45 -34.25
CA ASP A 110 -94.95 -23.15 -35.42
C ASP A 110 -96.39 -23.65 -35.16
N ASP A 111 -97.31 -23.60 -36.15
CA ASP A 111 -98.63 -24.26 -36.10
C ASP A 111 -99.21 -24.57 -37.52
N VAL A 112 -99.75 -25.78 -37.76
CA VAL A 112 -100.30 -26.29 -39.08
C VAL A 112 -101.62 -27.07 -38.89
N ARG A 113 -102.64 -26.92 -39.78
CA ARG A 113 -103.96 -27.63 -39.74
C ARG A 113 -104.33 -28.36 -41.07
N ALA A 114 -105.13 -29.45 -40.99
CA ALA A 114 -105.64 -30.26 -42.13
C ALA A 114 -107.20 -30.36 -42.17
N VAL A 115 -107.80 -30.57 -43.35
CA VAL A 115 -109.27 -30.51 -43.63
C VAL A 115 -109.83 -31.88 -44.09
N VAL A 116 -110.92 -32.37 -43.48
CA VAL A 116 -111.67 -33.60 -43.84
C VAL A 116 -113.18 -33.36 -43.69
N GLU A 117 -113.91 -33.02 -44.75
CA GLU A 117 -115.39 -33.08 -44.78
C GLU A 117 -115.87 -33.44 -46.20
N ILE A 118 -116.79 -34.41 -46.33
CA ILE A 118 -117.40 -34.84 -47.60
C ILE A 118 -118.83 -34.27 -47.68
N HIS A 119 -119.20 -33.77 -48.87
CA HIS A 119 -120.38 -32.95 -49.10
C HIS A 119 -121.71 -33.73 -48.93
N PRO A 120 -122.71 -33.17 -48.23
CA PRO A 120 -123.93 -33.87 -47.81
C PRO A 120 -124.92 -34.30 -48.92
N GLU A 121 -124.73 -33.88 -50.17
CA GLU A 121 -125.65 -34.22 -51.29
C GLU A 121 -125.38 -35.59 -51.93
N PHE A 122 -124.30 -36.28 -51.53
CA PHE A 122 -123.90 -37.55 -52.13
C PHE A 122 -124.98 -38.64 -52.01
N TYR A 123 -125.73 -38.65 -50.90
CA TYR A 123 -126.74 -39.68 -50.65
C TYR A 123 -128.13 -39.36 -51.24
N THR A 124 -128.39 -38.11 -51.67
CA THR A 124 -129.67 -37.73 -52.30
C THR A 124 -129.82 -38.18 -53.77
N VAL A 125 -128.72 -38.63 -54.41
CA VAL A 125 -128.71 -39.06 -55.82
C VAL A 125 -129.36 -40.44 -56.02
N ILE A 126 -129.44 -41.28 -54.97
CA ILE A 126 -129.80 -42.70 -55.10
C ILE A 126 -131.34 -42.93 -55.11
N GLU A 127 -132.17 -41.97 -54.67
CA GLU A 127 -133.62 -42.16 -54.52
C GLU A 127 -134.50 -41.86 -55.77
N GLY A 128 -133.96 -42.04 -56.98
CA GLY A 128 -134.78 -42.35 -58.16
C GLY A 128 -135.82 -41.31 -58.64
N ARG A 129 -135.76 -40.04 -58.21
CA ARG A 129 -136.54 -38.95 -58.83
C ARG A 129 -135.75 -38.27 -59.96
N PRO A 130 -136.31 -38.13 -61.17
CA PRO A 130 -135.60 -37.53 -62.29
C PRO A 130 -135.28 -36.06 -61.99
N LEU A 131 -133.99 -35.72 -62.05
CA LEU A 131 -133.49 -34.36 -61.91
C LEU A 131 -134.22 -33.44 -62.88
N ARG A 132 -134.84 -32.38 -62.36
CA ARG A 132 -135.28 -31.24 -63.18
C ARG A 132 -134.04 -30.69 -63.88
N PHE A 133 -133.90 -30.98 -65.17
CA PHE A 133 -132.96 -30.35 -66.09
C PHE A 133 -133.30 -28.85 -66.18
N HIS A 134 -132.78 -28.07 -65.25
CA HIS A 134 -132.50 -26.67 -65.50
C HIS A 134 -131.05 -26.63 -65.96
N ASP A 135 -130.85 -26.81 -67.26
CA ASP A 135 -129.59 -26.51 -67.96
C ASP A 135 -129.34 -25.01 -67.86
N ASP A 136 -128.93 -24.58 -66.67
CA ASP A 136 -128.39 -23.26 -66.48
C ASP A 136 -127.01 -23.31 -67.14
N ILE A 137 -126.93 -22.82 -68.38
CA ILE A 137 -125.71 -22.81 -69.21
C ILE A 137 -124.49 -22.31 -68.42
N LYS A 138 -124.71 -21.47 -67.41
CA LYS A 138 -123.71 -20.99 -66.45
C LYS A 138 -123.10 -22.11 -65.59
N SER A 139 -123.89 -23.05 -65.06
CA SER A 139 -123.37 -24.17 -64.25
C SER A 139 -122.59 -25.17 -65.11
N TYR A 140 -123.05 -25.41 -66.35
CA TYR A 140 -122.34 -26.23 -67.33
C TYR A 140 -121.01 -25.60 -67.75
N LEU A 141 -121.00 -24.30 -68.07
CA LEU A 141 -119.77 -23.55 -68.35
C LEU A 141 -118.83 -23.51 -67.14
N PHE A 142 -119.36 -23.39 -65.92
CA PHE A 142 -118.57 -23.42 -64.69
C PHE A 142 -117.96 -24.80 -64.45
N ASN A 143 -118.71 -25.89 -64.67
CA ASN A 143 -118.21 -27.26 -64.54
C ASN A 143 -117.17 -27.61 -65.62
N ILE A 144 -117.37 -27.18 -66.86
CA ILE A 144 -116.34 -27.30 -67.92
C ILE A 144 -115.09 -26.52 -67.56
N ARG A 145 -115.24 -25.30 -67.03
CA ARG A 145 -114.11 -24.48 -66.58
C ARG A 145 -113.36 -25.15 -65.43
N ASN A 146 -114.07 -25.69 -64.44
CA ASN A 146 -113.48 -26.42 -63.33
C ASN A 146 -112.82 -27.72 -63.80
N PHE A 147 -113.43 -28.47 -64.72
CA PHE A 147 -112.84 -29.66 -65.31
C PHE A 147 -111.56 -29.34 -66.08
N ALA A 148 -111.55 -28.27 -66.87
CA ALA A 148 -110.36 -27.77 -67.54
C ALA A 148 -109.28 -27.33 -66.54
N MET A 149 -109.67 -26.64 -65.46
CA MET A 149 -108.75 -26.19 -64.41
C MET A 149 -108.17 -27.37 -63.61
N TYR A 150 -108.98 -28.36 -63.24
CA TYR A 150 -108.51 -29.59 -62.59
C TYR A 150 -107.59 -30.39 -63.50
N ARG A 151 -107.89 -30.49 -64.80
CA ARG A 151 -107.02 -31.14 -65.77
C ARG A 151 -105.67 -30.41 -65.89
N GLN A 152 -105.67 -29.07 -65.85
CA GLN A 152 -104.45 -28.27 -65.81
C GLN A 152 -103.66 -28.49 -64.51
N GLN A 153 -104.32 -28.54 -63.36
CA GLN A 153 -103.67 -28.81 -62.07
C GLN A 153 -103.08 -30.22 -62.00
N ILE A 154 -103.78 -31.22 -62.55
CA ILE A 154 -103.27 -32.60 -62.65
C ILE A 154 -102.05 -32.63 -63.58
N GLY A 155 -102.09 -31.92 -64.71
CA GLY A 155 -100.93 -31.73 -65.59
C GLY A 155 -99.73 -31.13 -64.84
N TYR A 156 -99.94 -30.00 -64.16
CA TYR A 156 -98.90 -29.34 -63.38
C TYR A 156 -98.32 -30.22 -62.27
N ARG A 157 -99.15 -31.00 -61.56
CA ARG A 157 -98.67 -31.94 -60.53
C ARG A 157 -97.88 -33.08 -61.14
N ARG A 158 -98.28 -33.61 -62.30
CA ARG A 158 -97.52 -34.63 -63.02
C ARG A 158 -96.17 -34.09 -63.48
N ASP A 159 -96.12 -32.86 -63.99
CA ASP A 159 -94.86 -32.21 -64.36
C ASP A 159 -93.94 -32.02 -63.15
N LEU A 160 -94.49 -31.67 -61.98
CA LEU A 160 -93.72 -31.57 -60.74
C LEU A 160 -93.18 -32.93 -60.27
N ILE A 161 -93.99 -33.99 -60.34
CA ILE A 161 -93.54 -35.36 -60.00
C ILE A 161 -92.41 -35.77 -60.93
N LEU A 162 -92.57 -35.53 -62.24
CA LEU A 162 -91.58 -35.86 -63.25
C LEU A 162 -90.28 -35.06 -63.03
N LYS A 163 -90.38 -33.80 -62.62
CA LYS A 163 -89.22 -32.98 -62.22
C LYS A 163 -88.54 -33.54 -60.98
N ILE A 164 -89.28 -33.99 -59.97
CA ILE A 164 -88.71 -34.60 -58.75
C ILE A 164 -87.97 -35.89 -59.12
N ASP A 165 -88.56 -36.75 -59.95
CA ASP A 165 -87.93 -38.00 -60.39
C ASP A 165 -86.65 -37.71 -61.19
N GLN A 166 -86.67 -36.70 -62.05
CA GLN A 166 -85.46 -36.24 -62.76
C GLN A 166 -84.38 -35.77 -61.78
N THR A 167 -84.73 -34.93 -60.79
CA THR A 167 -83.75 -34.46 -59.79
C THR A 167 -83.21 -35.60 -58.93
N MET A 168 -84.01 -36.61 -58.59
CA MET A 168 -83.55 -37.77 -57.83
C MET A 168 -82.53 -38.60 -58.63
N ILE A 169 -82.75 -38.76 -59.94
CA ILE A 169 -81.80 -39.44 -60.84
C ILE A 169 -80.50 -38.62 -60.95
N GLU A 170 -80.62 -37.31 -61.12
CA GLU A 170 -79.46 -36.40 -61.15
C GLU A 170 -78.66 -36.44 -59.83
N GLU A 171 -79.33 -36.41 -58.68
CA GLU A 171 -78.72 -36.53 -57.36
C GLU A 171 -78.05 -37.88 -57.15
N SER A 172 -78.65 -38.98 -57.61
CA SER A 172 -78.02 -40.31 -57.54
C SER A 172 -76.76 -40.40 -58.40
N ASN A 173 -76.78 -39.80 -59.59
CA ASN A 173 -75.62 -39.77 -60.47
C ASN A 173 -74.49 -38.94 -59.85
N LEU A 174 -74.81 -37.78 -59.29
CA LEU A 174 -73.85 -36.94 -58.55
C LEU A 174 -73.28 -37.67 -57.33
N TYR A 175 -74.11 -38.42 -56.61
CA TYR A 175 -73.66 -39.22 -55.46
C TYR A 175 -72.69 -40.31 -55.88
N ASP A 176 -72.98 -41.03 -56.96
CA ASP A 176 -72.10 -42.07 -57.49
C ASP A 176 -70.77 -41.50 -57.98
N GLU A 177 -70.78 -40.32 -58.63
CA GLU A 177 -69.57 -39.59 -59.00
C GLU A 177 -68.73 -39.21 -57.77
N ILE A 178 -69.37 -38.69 -56.70
CA ILE A 178 -68.69 -38.35 -55.45
C ILE A 178 -68.09 -39.59 -54.80
N LEU A 179 -68.81 -40.72 -54.78
CA LEU A 179 -68.31 -41.98 -54.24
C LEU A 179 -67.08 -42.48 -55.00
N GLU A 180 -67.10 -42.40 -56.33
CA GLU A 180 -65.96 -42.86 -57.13
C GLU A 180 -64.75 -41.94 -56.92
N ASN A 181 -64.96 -40.62 -56.83
CA ASN A 181 -63.92 -39.66 -56.47
C ASN A 181 -63.33 -39.95 -55.08
N LEU A 182 -64.17 -40.26 -54.08
CA LEU A 182 -63.70 -40.63 -52.74
C LEU A 182 -62.86 -41.92 -52.75
N LYS A 183 -63.28 -42.95 -53.50
CA LYS A 183 -62.48 -44.17 -53.67
C LYS A 183 -61.13 -43.86 -54.32
N GLN A 184 -61.09 -42.97 -55.30
CA GLN A 184 -59.85 -42.53 -55.92
C GLN A 184 -58.95 -41.77 -54.93
N HIS A 185 -59.51 -40.86 -54.13
CA HIS A 185 -58.76 -40.15 -53.08
C HIS A 185 -58.18 -41.11 -52.03
N ILE A 186 -58.94 -42.11 -51.59
CA ILE A 186 -58.46 -43.14 -50.66
C ILE A 186 -57.29 -43.93 -51.27
N LYS A 187 -57.43 -44.38 -52.54
CA LYS A 187 -56.35 -45.07 -53.26
C LYS A 187 -55.10 -44.20 -53.40
N ASN A 188 -55.26 -42.92 -53.72
CA ASN A 188 -54.15 -41.97 -53.84
C ASN A 188 -53.48 -41.72 -52.49
N PHE A 189 -54.25 -41.61 -51.41
CA PHE A 189 -53.71 -41.45 -50.06
C PHE A 189 -52.95 -42.69 -49.58
N GLN A 190 -53.47 -43.89 -49.88
CA GLN A 190 -52.75 -45.14 -49.61
C GLN A 190 -51.42 -45.20 -50.39
N LYS A 191 -51.42 -44.83 -51.67
CA LYS A 191 -50.18 -44.73 -52.47
C LYS A 191 -49.20 -43.74 -51.84
N TYR A 192 -49.66 -42.55 -51.49
CA TYR A 192 -48.85 -41.52 -50.84
C TYR A 192 -48.22 -42.02 -49.53
N LEU A 193 -48.98 -42.69 -48.66
CA LEU A 193 -48.45 -43.28 -47.44
C LEU A 193 -47.39 -44.35 -47.70
N THR A 194 -47.57 -45.17 -48.73
CA THR A 194 -46.56 -46.18 -49.08
C THR A 194 -45.30 -45.56 -49.67
N GLU A 195 -45.41 -44.46 -50.41
CA GLU A 195 -44.27 -43.71 -50.94
C GLU A 195 -43.51 -43.01 -49.79
N ASP A 196 -44.21 -42.33 -48.89
CA ASP A 196 -43.60 -41.68 -47.73
C ASP A 196 -42.90 -42.69 -46.79
N TYR A 197 -43.51 -43.86 -46.58
CA TYR A 197 -42.87 -44.95 -45.82
C TYR A 197 -41.61 -45.48 -46.51
N LYS A 198 -41.63 -45.61 -47.84
CA LYS A 198 -40.43 -46.01 -48.61
C LYS A 198 -39.34 -44.96 -48.52
N ASP A 199 -39.69 -43.68 -48.63
CA ASP A 199 -38.75 -42.57 -48.50
C ASP A 199 -38.17 -42.48 -47.08
N ALA A 200 -38.98 -42.71 -46.05
CA ALA A 200 -38.52 -42.79 -44.67
C ALA A 200 -37.56 -43.97 -44.46
N CYS A 201 -37.90 -45.17 -44.95
CA CYS A 201 -37.01 -46.33 -44.91
C CYS A 201 -35.69 -46.07 -45.64
N ALA A 202 -35.73 -45.40 -46.80
CA ALA A 202 -34.53 -45.03 -47.55
C ALA A 202 -33.64 -44.07 -46.75
N LYS A 203 -34.24 -43.06 -46.10
CA LYS A 203 -33.51 -42.12 -45.21
C LYS A 203 -32.91 -42.83 -44.01
N VAL A 204 -33.63 -43.76 -43.38
CA VAL A 204 -33.12 -44.57 -42.26
C VAL A 204 -31.95 -45.42 -42.72
N SER A 205 -32.06 -46.12 -43.86
CA SER A 205 -30.97 -46.92 -44.41
C SER A 205 -29.73 -46.06 -44.76
N MET A 206 -29.93 -44.84 -45.27
CA MET A 206 -28.81 -43.91 -45.48
C MET A 206 -28.17 -43.47 -44.15
N ALA A 207 -28.97 -43.21 -43.12
CA ALA A 207 -28.46 -42.85 -41.80
C ALA A 207 -27.71 -44.01 -41.13
N GLU A 208 -28.17 -45.25 -41.28
CA GLU A 208 -27.48 -46.46 -40.81
C GLU A 208 -26.12 -46.60 -41.48
N LYS A 209 -26.04 -46.44 -42.81
CA LYS A 209 -24.75 -46.45 -43.53
C LYS A 209 -23.78 -45.38 -43.03
N ILE A 210 -24.27 -44.15 -42.84
CA ILE A 210 -23.44 -43.05 -42.30
C ILE A 210 -22.97 -43.37 -40.87
N TYR A 211 -23.81 -44.03 -40.08
CA TYR A 211 -23.47 -44.45 -38.73
C TYR A 211 -22.41 -45.56 -38.71
N GLU A 212 -22.52 -46.53 -39.63
CA GLU A 212 -21.50 -47.56 -39.84
C GLU A 212 -20.16 -46.92 -40.25
N ASP A 213 -20.15 -46.01 -41.22
CA ASP A 213 -18.95 -45.26 -41.62
C ASP A 213 -18.34 -44.48 -40.44
N LEU A 214 -19.18 -43.85 -39.61
CA LEU A 214 -18.74 -43.14 -38.41
C LEU A 214 -18.11 -44.10 -37.41
N LEU A 215 -18.72 -45.26 -37.17
CA LEU A 215 -18.18 -46.29 -36.29
C LEU A 215 -16.81 -46.77 -36.78
N GLU A 216 -16.66 -47.04 -38.07
CA GLU A 216 -15.37 -47.40 -38.68
C GLU A 216 -14.33 -46.31 -38.43
N LYS A 217 -14.64 -45.04 -38.71
CA LYS A 217 -13.74 -43.91 -38.43
C LYS A 217 -13.42 -43.73 -36.94
N SER A 218 -14.38 -43.98 -36.07
CA SER A 218 -14.15 -43.92 -34.62
C SER A 218 -13.18 -45.03 -34.17
N SER A 219 -13.27 -46.22 -34.77
CA SER A 219 -12.36 -47.33 -34.50
C SER A 219 -10.94 -47.05 -35.00
N GLU A 220 -10.82 -46.43 -36.18
CA GLU A 220 -9.53 -45.95 -36.72
C GLU A 220 -8.90 -44.93 -35.77
N ILE A 221 -9.65 -43.92 -35.31
CA ILE A 221 -9.17 -42.91 -34.36
C ILE A 221 -8.71 -43.54 -33.05
N LEU A 222 -9.47 -44.49 -32.50
CA LEU A 222 -9.07 -45.20 -31.30
C LEU A 222 -7.76 -45.98 -31.52
N SER A 223 -7.60 -46.62 -32.69
CA SER A 223 -6.35 -47.28 -33.04
C SER A 223 -5.17 -46.30 -33.07
N TYR A 224 -5.34 -45.11 -33.65
CA TYR A 224 -4.30 -44.07 -33.64
C TYR A 224 -3.99 -43.55 -32.24
N ILE A 225 -5.01 -43.34 -31.40
CA ILE A 225 -4.82 -42.94 -30.00
C ILE A 225 -4.01 -44.01 -29.27
N THR A 226 -4.35 -45.29 -29.42
CA THR A 226 -3.57 -46.36 -28.79
C THR A 226 -2.11 -46.37 -29.27
N GLN A 227 -1.86 -46.20 -30.57
CA GLN A 227 -0.50 -46.10 -31.10
C GLN A 227 0.26 -44.89 -30.53
N ILE A 228 -0.37 -43.71 -30.47
CA ILE A 228 0.22 -42.50 -29.87
C ILE A 228 0.53 -42.74 -28.38
N THR A 229 -0.38 -43.35 -27.61
CA THR A 229 -0.12 -43.64 -26.20
C THR A 229 1.05 -44.60 -26.01
N ILE A 230 1.19 -45.61 -26.86
CA ILE A 230 2.33 -46.53 -26.84
C ILE A 230 3.62 -45.77 -27.14
N ILE A 231 3.65 -44.93 -28.18
CA ILE A 231 4.82 -44.12 -28.55
C ILE A 231 5.20 -43.17 -27.42
N ASN A 232 4.24 -42.49 -26.82
CA ASN A 232 4.45 -41.57 -25.70
C ASN A 232 5.07 -42.30 -24.50
N ASN A 233 4.55 -43.47 -24.15
CA ASN A 233 5.12 -44.30 -23.08
C ASN A 233 6.56 -44.73 -23.37
N ILE A 234 6.86 -45.07 -24.64
CA ILE A 234 8.22 -45.39 -25.07
C ILE A 234 9.13 -44.16 -24.92
N ILE A 235 8.68 -42.98 -25.35
CA ILE A 235 9.45 -41.73 -25.22
C ILE A 235 9.75 -41.41 -23.76
N PHE A 236 8.75 -41.48 -22.87
CA PHE A 236 8.96 -41.26 -21.43
C PHE A 236 9.96 -42.25 -20.83
N LYS A 237 9.85 -43.53 -21.20
CA LYS A 237 10.82 -44.53 -20.75
C LYS A 237 12.23 -44.22 -21.25
N LEU A 238 12.37 -43.87 -22.53
CA LEU A 238 13.67 -43.52 -23.11
C LEU A 238 14.25 -42.25 -22.46
N ASP A 239 13.44 -41.24 -22.17
CA ASP A 239 13.91 -40.03 -21.49
C ASP A 239 14.33 -40.32 -20.05
N SER A 240 13.58 -41.15 -19.32
CA SER A 240 13.99 -41.58 -17.97
C SER A 240 15.33 -42.31 -17.98
N ILE A 241 15.54 -43.23 -18.93
CA ILE A 241 16.82 -43.93 -19.10
C ILE A 241 17.92 -42.94 -19.47
N ARG A 242 17.64 -42.00 -20.37
CA ARG A 242 18.57 -40.94 -20.78
C ARG A 242 18.97 -40.05 -19.60
N ASN A 243 18.04 -39.67 -18.73
CA ASN A 243 18.34 -38.86 -17.55
C ASN A 243 19.22 -39.61 -16.55
N VAL A 244 18.97 -40.91 -16.35
CA VAL A 244 19.85 -41.78 -15.55
C VAL A 244 21.25 -41.87 -16.17
N LEU A 245 21.35 -42.07 -17.49
CA LEU A 245 22.63 -42.13 -18.20
C LEU A 245 23.37 -40.79 -18.15
N LYS A 246 22.66 -39.65 -18.23
CA LYS A 246 23.23 -38.31 -18.01
C LYS A 246 23.78 -38.19 -16.58
N GLY A 247 23.03 -38.65 -15.58
CA GLY A 247 23.48 -38.71 -14.19
C GLY A 247 24.75 -39.53 -14.00
N TYR A 248 24.84 -40.70 -14.64
CA TYR A 248 26.07 -41.49 -14.63
C TYR A 248 27.23 -40.80 -15.36
N ARG A 249 26.95 -40.13 -16.48
CA ARG A 249 27.96 -39.34 -17.19
C ARG A 249 28.48 -38.19 -16.34
N THR A 250 27.62 -37.39 -15.71
CA THR A 250 28.04 -36.28 -14.84
C THR A 250 28.80 -36.80 -13.64
N TYR A 251 28.37 -37.92 -13.07
CA TYR A 251 29.08 -38.59 -11.98
C TYR A 251 30.48 -39.05 -12.40
N LEU A 252 30.62 -39.72 -13.54
CA LEU A 252 31.92 -40.19 -14.05
C LEU A 252 32.84 -39.02 -14.42
N LEU A 253 32.29 -37.95 -15.00
CA LEU A 253 33.01 -36.69 -15.17
C LEU A 253 33.45 -36.14 -13.81
N PHE A 254 32.60 -36.21 -12.79
CA PHE A 254 32.92 -35.73 -11.46
C PHE A 254 33.95 -36.59 -10.71
N ALA A 255 34.02 -37.87 -11.00
CA ALA A 255 35.02 -38.75 -10.42
C ALA A 255 36.39 -38.62 -11.10
N ALA A 256 36.42 -38.16 -12.35
CA ALA A 256 37.67 -38.05 -13.11
C ALA A 256 38.63 -37.02 -12.48
N PRO A 257 39.95 -37.18 -12.64
CA PRO A 257 40.93 -36.19 -12.18
C PRO A 257 40.72 -34.80 -12.79
N LEU A 258 41.08 -33.76 -12.04
CA LEU A 258 40.87 -32.36 -12.45
C LEU A 258 41.58 -32.01 -13.76
N TYR A 259 42.80 -32.50 -13.99
CA TYR A 259 43.56 -32.22 -15.23
C TYR A 259 42.82 -32.73 -16.48
N TRP A 260 42.19 -33.91 -16.37
CA TRP A 260 41.45 -34.50 -17.48
C TRP A 260 40.11 -33.79 -17.72
N ARG A 261 39.43 -33.33 -16.67
CA ARG A 261 38.21 -32.52 -16.84
C ARG A 261 38.48 -31.21 -17.55
N GLN A 262 39.60 -30.54 -17.26
CA GLN A 262 39.94 -29.27 -17.91
C GLN A 262 40.05 -29.39 -19.45
N GLU A 263 40.51 -30.54 -19.94
CA GLU A 263 40.69 -30.77 -21.38
C GLU A 263 39.40 -31.24 -22.08
N PHE A 264 38.57 -32.03 -21.41
CA PHE A 264 37.46 -32.76 -22.03
C PHE A 264 36.06 -32.32 -21.58
N ASP A 265 35.93 -31.54 -20.51
CA ASP A 265 34.65 -31.00 -20.04
C ASP A 265 34.43 -29.59 -20.62
N GLU A 266 33.47 -29.45 -21.54
CA GLU A 266 33.06 -28.16 -22.08
C GLU A 266 32.42 -27.25 -21.01
N SER A 267 31.88 -27.82 -19.92
CA SER A 267 31.35 -27.04 -18.79
C SER A 267 32.45 -26.27 -18.07
N TYR A 268 33.65 -26.88 -17.97
CA TYR A 268 34.86 -26.24 -17.48
C TYR A 268 35.44 -25.25 -18.50
N LYS A 269 35.36 -25.53 -19.81
CA LYS A 269 35.83 -24.59 -20.85
C LYS A 269 35.01 -23.31 -20.96
N ARG A 270 33.73 -23.33 -20.55
CA ARG A 270 32.84 -22.14 -20.56
C ARG A 270 33.03 -21.23 -19.34
N PHE A 271 33.64 -21.72 -18.26
CA PHE A 271 33.86 -20.96 -17.04
C PHE A 271 35.36 -20.77 -16.82
N ASP A 272 35.82 -19.54 -16.97
CA ASP A 272 37.20 -19.16 -16.64
C ASP A 272 37.59 -19.69 -15.26
N SER A 273 38.82 -20.18 -15.18
CA SER A 273 39.47 -21.03 -14.17
C SER A 273 39.48 -20.56 -12.70
N SER A 274 38.52 -19.76 -12.22
CA SER A 274 38.55 -19.14 -10.90
C SER A 274 37.32 -19.38 -10.01
N MET A 275 36.33 -20.18 -10.41
CA MET A 275 35.17 -20.46 -9.56
C MET A 275 34.98 -21.97 -9.31
N LEU A 276 35.97 -22.56 -8.65
CA LEU A 276 35.95 -23.93 -8.10
C LEU A 276 35.25 -23.94 -6.72
N LEU A 277 34.07 -23.33 -6.62
CA LEU A 277 33.22 -23.40 -5.44
C LEU A 277 31.92 -24.08 -5.84
N ILE A 278 31.81 -25.33 -5.38
CA ILE A 278 30.58 -26.08 -5.09
C ILE A 278 29.39 -25.51 -5.85
N ARG A 279 29.14 -26.06 -7.03
CA ARG A 279 27.90 -25.85 -7.76
C ARG A 279 26.78 -26.32 -6.83
N SER A 280 26.18 -25.38 -6.10
CA SER A 280 24.82 -25.52 -5.60
C SER A 280 23.98 -25.70 -6.85
N GLU A 281 23.74 -26.96 -7.21
CA GLU A 281 22.57 -27.31 -8.01
C GLU A 281 21.40 -26.56 -7.36
N GLU A 282 20.88 -25.56 -8.07
CA GLU A 282 19.54 -25.07 -7.82
C GLU A 282 18.68 -26.33 -7.80
N PHE A 283 18.21 -26.70 -6.61
CA PHE A 283 17.29 -27.80 -6.44
C PHE A 283 16.17 -27.56 -7.44
N ILE A 284 15.96 -28.54 -8.33
CA ILE A 284 14.84 -28.61 -9.26
C ILE A 284 13.59 -28.28 -8.45
N THR A 285 13.09 -27.05 -8.59
CA THR A 285 11.88 -26.64 -7.88
C THR A 285 10.71 -27.39 -8.49
N GLU A 286 9.70 -27.70 -7.68
CA GLU A 286 8.55 -28.54 -8.04
C GLU A 286 7.80 -28.10 -9.32
N ASN A 287 8.06 -26.88 -9.82
CA ASN A 287 7.55 -26.36 -11.07
C ASN A 287 8.19 -26.98 -12.33
N ASP A 288 9.44 -27.46 -12.28
CA ASP A 288 10.10 -28.11 -13.41
C ASP A 288 9.52 -29.51 -13.70
N LEU A 289 8.94 -30.18 -12.70
CA LEU A 289 8.26 -31.46 -12.88
C LEU A 289 7.05 -31.35 -13.82
N VAL A 290 6.38 -30.18 -13.86
CA VAL A 290 5.23 -29.94 -14.73
C VAL A 290 5.68 -29.72 -16.17
N ASP A 291 6.81 -29.05 -16.39
CA ASP A 291 7.39 -28.86 -17.73
C ASP A 291 8.01 -30.13 -18.31
N THR A 292 8.39 -31.11 -17.47
CA THR A 292 8.85 -32.45 -17.91
C THR A 292 7.75 -33.39 -18.39
N LEU A 293 6.47 -33.03 -18.26
CA LEU A 293 5.36 -33.85 -18.75
C LEU A 293 4.96 -33.54 -20.20
N ASP A 294 5.51 -32.47 -20.78
CA ASP A 294 5.23 -32.07 -22.16
C ASP A 294 6.16 -32.80 -23.15
N ILE A 295 5.58 -33.74 -23.90
CA ILE A 295 6.29 -34.64 -24.82
C ILE A 295 6.96 -33.84 -25.93
N ASP A 296 6.34 -32.77 -26.40
CA ASP A 296 6.88 -31.95 -27.49
C ASP A 296 8.14 -31.22 -27.02
N LYS A 297 8.15 -30.69 -25.78
CA LYS A 297 9.35 -30.10 -25.16
C LYS A 297 10.46 -31.13 -24.94
N ILE A 298 10.12 -32.35 -24.52
CA ILE A 298 11.10 -33.44 -24.38
C ILE A 298 11.76 -33.75 -25.74
N VAL A 299 10.96 -33.81 -26.81
CA VAL A 299 11.47 -34.08 -28.16
C VAL A 299 12.32 -32.92 -28.67
N GLU A 300 11.91 -31.66 -28.44
CA GLU A 300 12.69 -30.48 -28.81
C GLU A 300 14.04 -30.39 -28.09
N THR A 301 14.05 -30.60 -26.77
CA THR A 301 15.29 -30.61 -25.98
C THR A 301 16.22 -31.76 -26.39
N ALA A 302 15.66 -32.94 -26.62
CA ALA A 302 16.41 -34.08 -27.15
C ALA A 302 16.98 -33.79 -28.55
N ARG A 303 16.21 -33.13 -29.43
CA ARG A 303 16.65 -32.75 -30.78
C ARG A 303 17.81 -31.76 -30.72
N ILE A 304 17.72 -30.72 -29.89
CA ILE A 304 18.80 -29.73 -29.71
C ILE A 304 20.09 -30.42 -29.25
N GLU A 305 20.00 -31.30 -28.27
CA GLU A 305 21.18 -32.03 -27.78
C GLU A 305 21.74 -33.02 -28.80
N LEU A 306 20.89 -33.76 -29.52
CA LEU A 306 21.32 -34.72 -30.54
C LEU A 306 21.94 -34.05 -31.77
N THR A 307 21.59 -32.79 -32.06
CA THR A 307 22.24 -32.04 -33.15
C THR A 307 23.70 -31.67 -32.84
N LYS A 308 24.09 -31.64 -31.57
CA LYS A 308 25.47 -31.38 -31.10
C LYS A 308 25.85 -32.39 -30.03
N PRO A 309 26.09 -33.67 -30.39
CA PRO A 309 26.42 -34.68 -29.41
C PRO A 309 27.77 -34.36 -28.77
N TYR A 310 27.82 -34.39 -27.44
CA TYR A 310 29.08 -34.30 -26.72
C TYR A 310 29.95 -35.51 -27.04
N LEU A 311 31.23 -35.27 -27.31
CA LEU A 311 32.19 -36.34 -27.58
C LEU A 311 32.19 -37.36 -26.40
N PRO A 312 32.07 -38.67 -26.68
CA PRO A 312 31.99 -39.71 -25.67
C PRO A 312 33.39 -40.11 -25.17
N HIS A 313 34.14 -39.16 -24.63
CA HIS A 313 35.41 -39.47 -23.96
C HIS A 313 35.11 -39.83 -22.50
N MET A 314 35.54 -41.02 -22.08
CA MET A 314 35.46 -41.47 -20.68
C MET A 314 36.88 -41.69 -20.15
N TYR A 315 37.15 -41.19 -18.96
CA TYR A 315 38.43 -41.40 -18.28
C TYR A 315 38.57 -42.85 -17.82
N PHE A 316 37.52 -43.37 -17.17
CA PHE A 316 37.48 -44.74 -16.66
C PHE A 316 37.07 -45.71 -17.78
N LYS A 317 37.91 -46.70 -18.05
CA LYS A 317 37.65 -47.74 -19.04
C LYS A 317 37.13 -49.02 -18.40
N GLN A 318 37.49 -49.27 -17.14
CA GLN A 318 37.07 -50.45 -16.39
C GLN A 318 36.41 -50.06 -15.07
N PRO A 319 35.32 -50.74 -14.66
CA PRO A 319 34.66 -50.48 -13.37
C PRO A 319 35.59 -50.64 -12.15
N ASN A 320 36.60 -51.50 -12.25
CA ASN A 320 37.58 -51.73 -11.20
C ASN A 320 38.38 -50.47 -10.83
N GLU A 321 38.61 -49.58 -11.79
CA GLU A 321 39.32 -48.30 -11.56
C GLU A 321 38.50 -47.39 -10.63
N MET A 322 37.17 -47.41 -10.76
CA MET A 322 36.28 -46.64 -9.90
C MET A 322 36.16 -47.25 -8.50
N LEU A 323 36.09 -48.59 -8.41
CA LEU A 323 36.12 -49.29 -7.13
C LEU A 323 37.43 -49.03 -6.37
N TYR A 324 38.55 -48.95 -7.08
CA TYR A 324 39.83 -48.56 -6.50
C TYR A 324 39.78 -47.13 -5.94
N LEU A 325 39.22 -46.18 -6.69
CA LEU A 325 39.05 -44.79 -6.23
C LEU A 325 38.13 -44.70 -4.99
N PHE A 326 37.05 -45.46 -4.95
CA PHE A 326 36.21 -45.54 -3.74
C PHE A 326 36.98 -46.09 -2.54
N ARG A 327 37.76 -47.14 -2.75
CA ARG A 327 38.57 -47.74 -1.69
C ARG A 327 39.65 -46.79 -1.18
N THR A 328 40.27 -46.00 -2.05
CA THR A 328 41.24 -44.99 -1.63
C THR A 328 40.56 -43.84 -0.88
N MET A 329 39.38 -43.38 -1.31
CA MET A 329 38.59 -42.39 -0.55
C MET A 329 38.15 -42.93 0.82
N GLU A 330 37.76 -44.20 0.90
CA GLU A 330 37.43 -44.86 2.18
C GLU A 330 38.65 -44.89 3.12
N LEU A 331 39.83 -45.25 2.60
CA LEU A 331 41.07 -45.22 3.38
C LEU A 331 41.45 -43.81 3.82
N GLN A 332 41.31 -42.81 2.95
CA GLN A 332 41.58 -41.41 3.26
C GLN A 332 40.61 -40.86 4.32
N SER A 333 39.32 -41.14 4.18
CA SER A 333 38.31 -40.71 5.17
C SER A 333 38.51 -41.40 6.51
N ARG A 334 38.90 -42.69 6.52
CA ARG A 334 39.30 -43.40 7.74
C ARG A 334 40.53 -42.77 8.39
N GLU A 335 41.57 -42.46 7.63
CA GLU A 335 42.78 -41.81 8.15
C GLU A 335 42.45 -40.42 8.73
N TYR A 336 41.62 -39.65 8.03
CA TYR A 336 41.13 -38.37 8.52
C TYR A 336 40.37 -38.51 9.85
N LEU A 337 39.48 -39.49 9.97
CA LEU A 337 38.76 -39.77 11.23
C LEU A 337 39.72 -40.16 12.37
N ILE A 338 40.77 -40.94 12.07
CA ILE A 338 41.80 -41.27 13.06
C ILE A 338 42.54 -39.99 13.49
N GLN A 339 42.92 -39.11 12.56
CA GLN A 339 43.56 -37.84 12.89
C GLN A 339 42.65 -36.91 13.70
N LEU A 340 41.35 -36.89 13.38
CA LEU A 340 40.34 -36.15 14.15
C LEU A 340 40.26 -36.70 15.59
N SER A 341 40.22 -38.02 15.76
CA SER A 341 40.19 -38.64 17.09
C SER A 341 41.44 -38.33 17.93
N LYS A 342 42.63 -38.30 17.28
CA LYS A 342 43.89 -37.94 17.94
C LYS A 342 43.93 -36.45 18.32
N SER A 343 43.33 -35.59 17.52
CA SER A 343 43.34 -34.13 17.73
C SER A 343 42.25 -33.62 18.67
N ASP A 344 41.17 -34.37 18.89
CA ASP A 344 40.07 -33.95 19.76
C ASP A 344 40.52 -33.70 21.22
N ILE A 345 41.31 -34.62 21.80
CA ILE A 345 41.84 -34.48 23.17
C ILE A 345 42.73 -33.24 23.32
N PRO A 346 43.80 -33.03 22.52
CA PRO A 346 44.62 -31.83 22.64
C PRO A 346 43.83 -30.55 22.32
N HIS A 347 42.85 -30.61 21.43
CA HIS A 347 41.97 -29.47 21.16
C HIS A 347 41.14 -29.08 22.39
N ARG A 348 40.48 -30.03 23.05
CA ARG A 348 39.73 -29.79 24.30
C ARG A 348 40.64 -29.27 25.41
N MET A 349 41.86 -29.83 25.53
CA MET A 349 42.88 -29.35 26.48
C MET A 349 43.27 -27.91 26.19
N LEU A 350 43.55 -27.56 24.94
CA LEU A 350 43.88 -26.21 24.50
C LEU A 350 42.73 -25.23 24.79
N GLN A 351 41.49 -25.60 24.47
CA GLN A 351 40.32 -24.79 24.83
C GLN A 351 40.21 -24.56 26.33
N SER A 352 40.43 -25.59 27.15
CA SER A 352 40.40 -25.46 28.62
C SER A 352 41.50 -24.55 29.14
N ARG A 353 42.71 -24.62 28.57
CA ARG A 353 43.84 -23.76 28.92
C ARG A 353 43.58 -22.31 28.52
N ILE A 354 43.01 -22.07 27.33
CA ILE A 354 42.59 -20.73 26.91
C ILE A 354 41.58 -20.14 27.91
N LYS A 355 40.60 -20.92 28.35
CA LYS A 355 39.62 -20.46 29.36
C LYS A 355 40.30 -20.08 30.67
N ARG A 356 41.24 -20.89 31.16
CA ARG A 356 42.02 -20.59 32.38
C ARG A 356 42.90 -19.35 32.22
N LEU A 357 43.59 -19.23 31.09
CA LEU A 357 44.44 -18.08 30.78
C LEU A 357 43.60 -16.80 30.79
N LYS A 358 42.46 -16.78 30.10
CA LYS A 358 41.54 -15.63 30.09
C LYS A 358 41.07 -15.22 31.49
N LEU A 359 40.81 -16.20 32.35
CA LEU A 359 40.41 -15.94 33.73
C LEU A 359 41.57 -15.34 34.55
N SER A 360 42.76 -15.93 34.45
CA SER A 360 43.96 -15.42 35.13
C SER A 360 44.33 -14.02 34.65
N THR A 361 44.33 -13.76 33.34
CA THR A 361 44.59 -12.41 32.80
C THR A 361 43.57 -11.39 33.29
N LYS A 362 42.30 -11.80 33.44
CA LYS A 362 41.29 -10.90 33.98
C LYS A 362 41.55 -10.56 35.44
N GLN A 363 41.94 -11.54 36.26
CA GLN A 363 42.30 -11.31 37.65
C GLN A 363 43.50 -10.37 37.79
N GLU A 364 44.54 -10.52 36.96
CA GLU A 364 45.70 -9.62 36.95
C GLU A 364 45.31 -8.18 36.55
N LEU A 365 44.41 -8.03 35.58
CA LEU A 365 43.89 -6.71 35.17
C LEU A 365 43.07 -6.07 36.29
N ASP A 366 42.20 -6.83 36.96
CA ASP A 366 41.39 -6.33 38.08
C ASP A 366 42.29 -5.90 39.25
N LEU A 367 43.35 -6.66 39.55
CA LEU A 367 44.36 -6.29 40.57
C LEU A 367 45.13 -5.03 40.17
N SER A 368 45.57 -4.94 38.92
CA SER A 368 46.28 -3.77 38.40
C SER A 368 45.41 -2.52 38.47
N GLN A 369 44.13 -2.62 38.11
CA GLN A 369 43.16 -1.52 38.23
C GLN A 369 42.98 -1.09 39.69
N TYR A 370 42.85 -2.05 40.61
CA TYR A 370 42.77 -1.75 42.04
C TYR A 370 43.98 -0.96 42.55
N TYR A 371 45.20 -1.35 42.14
CA TYR A 371 46.41 -0.61 42.50
C TYR A 371 46.45 0.79 41.90
N ILE A 372 46.08 0.94 40.62
CA ILE A 372 46.00 2.26 39.96
C ILE A 372 45.02 3.15 40.72
N ASP A 373 43.85 2.64 41.08
CA ASP A 373 42.82 3.41 41.81
C ASP A 373 43.30 3.80 43.22
N SER A 374 44.03 2.91 43.91
CA SER A 374 44.61 3.20 45.23
C SER A 374 45.65 4.32 45.15
N VAL A 375 46.60 4.22 44.22
CA VAL A 375 47.61 5.25 44.00
C VAL A 375 46.97 6.58 43.56
N SER A 376 45.95 6.55 42.71
CA SER A 376 45.23 7.77 42.30
C SER A 376 44.63 8.49 43.50
N LYS A 377 44.02 7.74 44.44
CA LYS A 377 43.48 8.32 45.66
C LYS A 377 44.55 8.91 46.58
N GLU A 378 45.73 8.27 46.66
CA GLU A 378 46.85 8.80 47.43
C GLU A 378 47.38 10.09 46.80
N ILE A 379 47.50 10.15 45.48
CA ILE A 379 47.89 11.37 44.75
C ILE A 379 46.87 12.49 44.99
N GLU A 380 45.57 12.21 44.88
CA GLU A 380 44.52 13.21 45.15
C GLU A 380 44.62 13.77 46.59
N ARG A 381 44.91 12.90 47.57
CA ARG A 381 45.11 13.32 48.95
C ARG A 381 46.34 14.21 49.10
N GLU A 382 47.46 13.88 48.48
CA GLU A 382 48.68 14.69 48.57
C GLU A 382 48.53 16.04 47.84
N LEU A 383 47.85 16.07 46.68
CA LEU A 383 47.53 17.32 46.00
C LEU A 383 46.64 18.23 46.87
N TYR A 384 45.66 17.66 47.56
CA TYR A 384 44.85 18.40 48.51
C TYR A 384 45.69 18.96 49.67
N ASN A 385 46.60 18.15 50.23
CA ASN A 385 47.51 18.59 51.29
C ASN A 385 48.44 19.72 50.82
N GLU A 386 48.97 19.62 49.60
CA GLU A 386 49.83 20.65 48.99
C GLU A 386 49.08 21.98 48.88
N ILE A 387 47.89 21.97 48.29
CA ILE A 387 47.05 23.17 48.16
C ILE A 387 46.74 23.75 49.55
N TYR A 388 46.34 22.92 50.51
CA TYR A 388 46.02 23.35 51.87
C TYR A 388 47.22 24.00 52.57
N LEU A 389 48.42 23.41 52.44
CA LEU A 389 49.65 23.96 53.01
C LEU A 389 50.06 25.26 52.32
N GLN A 390 49.90 25.34 50.99
CA GLN A 390 50.16 26.54 50.22
C GLN A 390 49.25 27.69 50.65
N GLU A 391 47.95 27.44 50.79
CA GLU A 391 46.98 28.43 51.29
C GLU A 391 47.34 28.89 52.71
N LYS A 392 47.71 27.94 53.59
CA LYS A 392 48.12 28.25 54.96
C LYS A 392 49.40 29.09 54.99
N PHE A 393 50.38 28.77 54.14
CA PHE A 393 51.62 29.53 54.01
C PHE A 393 51.34 30.96 53.50
N LEU A 394 50.54 31.10 52.44
CA LEU A 394 50.16 32.42 51.91
C LEU A 394 49.38 33.24 52.94
N ARG A 395 48.55 32.60 53.77
CA ARG A 395 47.85 33.27 54.87
C ARG A 395 48.81 33.81 55.93
N ILE A 396 49.86 33.05 56.28
CA ILE A 396 50.88 33.49 57.24
C ILE A 396 51.71 34.64 56.64
N LEU A 397 52.08 34.52 55.37
CA LEU A 397 52.89 35.52 54.66
C LEU A 397 52.13 36.85 54.52
N ASN A 398 50.89 36.81 54.04
CA ASN A 398 50.07 38.00 53.82
C ASN A 398 49.43 38.56 55.11
N GLY A 399 49.37 37.78 56.18
CA GLY A 399 48.86 38.23 57.48
C GLY A 399 49.99 38.66 58.39
N THR A 400 50.39 37.76 59.29
CA THR A 400 51.32 38.05 60.39
C THR A 400 52.68 38.57 59.94
N PHE A 401 53.23 38.02 58.84
CA PHE A 401 54.55 38.46 58.36
C PHE A 401 54.46 39.83 57.69
N TYR A 402 53.47 40.03 56.83
CA TYR A 402 53.22 41.33 56.20
C TYR A 402 53.02 42.42 57.25
N ASP A 403 52.16 42.19 58.24
CA ASP A 403 51.83 43.18 59.27
C ASP A 403 53.05 43.57 60.12
N THR A 404 53.97 42.63 60.36
CA THR A 404 55.12 42.86 61.25
C THR A 404 56.33 43.47 60.55
N ILE A 405 56.57 43.18 59.27
CA ILE A 405 57.81 43.60 58.58
C ILE A 405 57.53 44.57 57.43
N ALA A 406 56.48 44.33 56.64
CA ALA A 406 56.22 45.03 55.39
C ALA A 406 55.02 45.99 55.44
N SER A 407 54.34 46.08 56.59
CA SER A 407 53.24 47.00 56.80
C SER A 407 53.73 48.44 56.56
N PRO A 408 52.90 49.27 55.88
CA PRO A 408 53.27 50.66 55.61
C PRO A 408 53.60 51.44 56.88
N ASP A 409 53.02 51.07 58.02
CA ASP A 409 53.27 51.78 59.28
C ASP A 409 54.60 51.38 59.92
N VAL A 410 55.00 50.11 59.82
CA VAL A 410 56.32 49.66 60.27
C VAL A 410 57.42 50.22 59.37
N LEU A 411 57.20 50.24 58.05
CA LEU A 411 58.16 50.84 57.10
C LEU A 411 58.32 52.35 57.33
N LYS A 412 57.22 53.07 57.57
CA LYS A 412 57.29 54.49 57.96
C LYS A 412 58.11 54.67 59.23
N LEU A 413 57.85 53.85 60.25
CA LEU A 413 58.56 53.94 61.52
C LEU A 413 60.07 53.63 61.35
N LYS A 414 60.42 52.63 60.54
CA LYS A 414 61.80 52.34 60.16
C LYS A 414 62.48 53.54 59.50
N ILE A 415 61.85 54.12 58.47
CA ILE A 415 62.38 55.31 57.79
C ILE A 415 62.55 56.48 58.78
N CYS A 416 61.60 56.71 59.69
CA CYS A 416 61.71 57.77 60.69
C CYS A 416 62.89 57.54 61.66
N VAL A 417 63.05 56.31 62.17
CA VAL A 417 64.13 55.97 63.09
C VAL A 417 65.49 56.05 62.41
N GLU A 418 65.62 55.53 61.20
CA GLU A 418 66.85 55.63 60.40
C GLU A 418 67.20 57.09 60.12
N TYR A 419 66.21 57.92 59.74
CA TYR A 419 66.44 59.35 59.51
C TYR A 419 66.97 60.07 60.75
N VAL A 420 66.40 59.78 61.92
CA VAL A 420 66.86 60.37 63.19
C VAL A 420 68.27 59.87 63.54
N TYR A 421 68.53 58.57 63.37
CA TYR A 421 69.83 57.96 63.60
C TYR A 421 70.91 58.58 62.69
N GLU A 422 70.66 58.67 61.38
CA GLU A 422 71.58 59.25 60.41
C GLU A 422 71.92 60.72 60.73
N ARG A 423 70.94 61.49 61.21
CA ARG A 423 71.16 62.90 61.54
C ARG A 423 72.05 63.08 62.76
N ILE A 424 72.00 62.16 63.73
CA ILE A 424 72.73 62.26 64.99
C ILE A 424 74.12 61.61 64.89
N LEU A 425 74.21 60.42 64.29
CA LEU A 425 75.43 59.59 64.29
C LEU A 425 76.14 59.56 62.91
N GLY A 426 75.52 60.11 61.87
CA GLY A 426 76.03 60.06 60.50
C GLY A 426 75.48 58.86 59.71
N LYS A 427 75.73 58.86 58.40
CA LYS A 427 75.23 57.81 57.49
C LYS A 427 75.85 56.46 57.84
N SER A 428 75.00 55.43 57.98
CA SER A 428 75.45 54.04 57.93
C SER A 428 75.50 53.62 56.45
N ASP A 429 76.62 53.07 56.00
CA ASP A 429 76.82 52.69 54.59
C ASP A 429 75.87 51.56 54.14
N GLU A 430 75.34 50.79 55.09
CA GLU A 430 74.38 49.72 54.89
C GLU A 430 73.25 49.93 55.93
N GLY A 431 72.12 50.53 55.53
CA GLY A 431 71.01 50.84 56.44
C GLY A 431 70.63 49.67 57.36
N HIS A 432 70.12 49.97 58.56
CA HIS A 432 69.93 48.95 59.60
C HIS A 432 68.94 47.84 59.18
N GLU A 433 69.35 46.58 59.27
CA GLU A 433 68.49 45.44 58.93
C GLU A 433 67.29 45.33 59.91
N CYS A 434 67.54 45.53 61.20
CA CYS A 434 66.54 45.50 62.26
C CYS A 434 66.35 46.87 62.89
N LEU A 435 65.10 47.23 63.19
CA LEU A 435 64.71 48.47 63.85
C LEU A 435 65.23 48.58 65.30
N ARG A 436 65.42 47.45 65.98
CA ARG A 436 65.68 47.40 67.43
C ARG A 436 66.97 48.11 67.82
N ASP A 437 68.02 47.92 67.04
CA ASP A 437 69.36 48.43 67.34
C ASP A 437 69.44 49.96 67.23
N PRO A 438 69.01 50.61 66.12
CA PRO A 438 69.02 52.07 66.06
C PRO A 438 68.08 52.70 67.10
N MET A 439 66.93 52.09 67.41
CA MET A 439 66.06 52.59 68.48
C MET A 439 66.76 52.58 69.84
N ARG A 440 67.41 51.47 70.21
CA ARG A 440 68.09 51.35 71.50
C ARG A 440 69.27 52.31 71.62
N ILE A 441 70.02 52.51 70.55
CA ILE A 441 71.13 53.47 70.55
C ILE A 441 70.59 54.89 70.70
N LEU A 442 69.53 55.24 69.99
CA LEU A 442 68.88 56.54 70.14
C LEU A 442 68.34 56.77 71.56
N GLU A 443 67.76 55.74 72.18
CA GLU A 443 67.31 55.79 73.58
C GLU A 443 68.47 56.08 74.54
N VAL A 444 69.56 55.32 74.46
CA VAL A 444 70.75 55.53 75.31
C VAL A 444 71.34 56.93 75.11
N MET A 445 71.44 57.39 73.86
CA MET A 445 71.94 58.73 73.55
C MET A 445 71.01 59.80 74.11
N TYR A 446 69.70 59.62 74.00
CA TYR A 446 68.71 60.54 74.57
C TYR A 446 68.85 60.63 76.09
N GLU A 447 69.03 59.50 76.77
CA GLU A 447 69.28 59.45 78.21
C GLU A 447 70.59 60.17 78.59
N GLU A 448 71.69 59.93 77.86
CA GLU A 448 72.96 60.62 78.09
C GLU A 448 72.88 62.13 77.87
N TYR A 449 72.16 62.58 76.83
CA TYR A 449 71.95 64.00 76.57
C TYR A 449 71.11 64.65 77.66
N ASN A 450 70.05 64.00 78.14
CA ASN A 450 69.26 64.51 79.25
C ASN A 450 70.10 64.63 80.52
N LEU A 451 70.95 63.64 80.81
CA LEU A 451 71.84 63.68 81.97
C LEU A 451 72.86 64.83 81.88
N LYS A 452 73.35 65.14 80.67
CA LYS A 452 74.20 66.33 80.41
C LYS A 452 73.43 67.63 80.57
N LEU A 453 72.18 67.69 80.13
CA LEU A 453 71.32 68.87 80.27
C LEU A 453 70.98 69.15 81.73
N ASP A 454 70.76 68.13 82.54
CA ASP A 454 70.51 68.24 83.98
C ASP A 454 71.71 68.84 84.75
N GLY A 455 72.92 68.75 84.19
CA GLY A 455 74.13 69.36 84.75
C GLY A 455 74.33 70.85 84.44
N LEU A 456 73.47 71.47 83.62
CA LEU A 456 73.57 72.87 83.19
C LEU A 456 72.58 73.77 83.94
N ASP A 457 72.84 75.09 83.97
CA ASP A 457 71.91 76.05 84.58
C ASP A 457 70.58 76.11 83.79
N PHE A 458 69.48 75.94 84.53
CA PHE A 458 68.11 75.88 84.02
C PHE A 458 67.72 77.08 83.15
N LYS A 459 68.29 78.27 83.40
CA LYS A 459 67.99 79.46 82.59
C LYS A 459 68.54 79.36 81.17
N ILE A 460 69.78 78.90 81.03
CA ILE A 460 70.46 78.75 79.73
C ILE A 460 69.78 77.64 78.92
N VAL A 461 69.45 76.53 79.58
CA VAL A 461 68.75 75.40 78.95
C VAL A 461 67.37 75.83 78.43
N ASN A 462 66.61 76.64 79.17
CA ASN A 462 65.30 77.10 78.72
C ASN A 462 65.36 78.09 77.56
N GLU A 463 66.35 78.98 77.54
CA GLU A 463 66.55 79.93 76.44
C GLU A 463 66.91 79.17 75.16
N ALA A 464 67.90 78.27 75.23
CA ALA A 464 68.28 77.40 74.12
C ALA A 464 67.10 76.52 73.64
N ARG A 465 66.34 75.95 74.58
CA ARG A 465 65.12 75.19 74.28
C ARG A 465 64.12 76.04 73.49
N SER A 466 63.87 77.28 73.92
CA SER A 466 62.93 78.17 73.24
C SER A 466 63.39 78.55 71.83
N ASP A 467 64.69 78.77 71.62
CA ASP A 467 65.28 79.06 70.32
C ASP A 467 65.21 77.87 69.37
N PHE A 468 65.52 76.66 69.86
CA PHE A 468 65.36 75.44 69.08
C PHE A 468 63.89 75.19 68.72
N PHE A 469 62.95 75.40 69.64
CA PHE A 469 61.51 75.31 69.32
C PHE A 469 61.08 76.32 68.25
N ALA A 470 61.61 77.55 68.29
CA ALA A 470 61.31 78.56 67.28
C ALA A 470 61.88 78.16 65.89
N GLN A 471 63.10 77.60 65.86
CA GLN A 471 63.71 77.09 64.63
C GLN A 471 62.96 75.87 64.08
N ASP A 472 62.57 74.93 64.93
CA ASP A 472 61.79 73.74 64.55
C ASP A 472 60.41 74.13 64.02
N LEU A 473 59.73 75.10 64.64
CA LEU A 473 58.45 75.62 64.13
C LEU A 473 58.61 76.26 62.74
N LYS A 474 59.74 76.92 62.48
CA LYS A 474 60.05 77.48 61.15
C LYS A 474 60.27 76.35 60.14
N MET A 475 61.11 75.36 60.48
CA MET A 475 61.35 74.19 59.62
C MET A 475 60.06 73.39 59.36
N MET A 476 59.16 73.23 60.34
CA MET A 476 57.87 72.57 60.15
C MET A 476 56.97 73.33 59.18
N ARG A 477 56.94 74.67 59.25
CA ARG A 477 56.18 75.50 58.29
C ARG A 477 56.73 75.34 56.88
N ASP A 478 58.05 75.37 56.72
CA ASP A 478 58.71 75.18 55.43
C ASP A 478 58.44 73.78 54.86
N ALA A 479 58.45 72.74 55.71
CA ALA A 479 58.12 71.36 55.32
C ALA A 479 56.65 71.22 54.89
N TYR A 480 55.70 71.84 55.61
CA TYR A 480 54.29 71.88 55.21
C TYR A 480 54.10 72.59 53.86
N HIS A 481 54.83 73.68 53.66
CA HIS A 481 54.79 74.39 52.38
C HIS A 481 55.33 73.52 51.24
N ALA A 482 56.45 72.82 51.46
CA ALA A 482 57.02 71.89 50.48
C ALA A 482 56.09 70.70 50.19
N GLN A 483 55.44 70.13 51.21
CA GLN A 483 54.46 69.05 51.04
C GLN A 483 53.28 69.49 50.16
N ARG A 484 52.78 70.71 50.37
CA ARG A 484 51.68 71.27 49.56
C ARG A 484 52.09 71.40 48.09
N VAL A 485 53.29 71.94 47.83
CA VAL A 485 53.84 72.07 46.47
C VAL A 485 54.01 70.69 45.80
N LEU A 486 54.50 69.68 46.53
CA LEU A 486 54.62 68.31 46.01
C LEU A 486 53.26 67.68 45.70
N ARG A 487 52.22 67.96 46.49
CA ARG A 487 50.87 67.47 46.23
C ARG A 487 50.29 68.10 44.96
N GLU A 488 50.44 69.41 44.81
CA GLU A 488 50.03 70.14 43.60
C GLU A 488 50.76 69.60 42.35
N PHE A 489 52.06 69.30 42.46
CA PHE A 489 52.84 68.67 41.39
C PHE A 489 52.34 67.26 41.04
N ARG A 490 51.98 66.44 42.04
CA ARG A 490 51.38 65.10 41.83
C ARG A 490 50.02 65.16 41.17
N GLU A 491 49.17 66.10 41.58
CA GLU A 491 47.86 66.31 40.95
C GLU A 491 48.01 66.73 39.48
N MET A 492 48.96 67.61 39.18
CA MET A 492 49.31 68.00 37.82
C MET A 492 49.82 66.82 36.98
N THR A 493 50.75 66.02 37.50
CA THR A 493 51.29 64.84 36.79
C THR A 493 50.22 63.77 36.58
N ASN A 494 49.32 63.54 37.53
CA ASN A 494 48.19 62.63 37.36
C ASN A 494 47.19 63.13 36.31
N ALA A 495 46.88 64.44 36.30
CA ALA A 495 46.02 65.03 35.28
C ALA A 495 46.64 64.91 33.88
N MET A 496 47.95 65.14 33.77
CA MET A 496 48.72 64.99 32.54
C MET A 496 48.71 63.52 32.06
N ASN A 497 49.02 62.57 32.93
CA ASN A 497 48.97 61.13 32.59
C ASN A 497 47.56 60.68 32.19
N LYS A 498 46.52 61.22 32.83
CA LYS A 498 45.12 60.94 32.46
C LYS A 498 44.74 61.53 31.11
N ALA A 499 45.29 62.68 30.71
CA ALA A 499 45.06 63.28 29.39
C ALA A 499 45.68 62.47 28.25
N PHE A 500 46.72 61.67 28.52
CA PHE A 500 47.35 60.76 27.54
C PHE A 500 46.65 59.41 27.39
N LEU A 501 45.67 59.08 28.24
CA LEU A 501 44.87 57.87 28.09
C LEU A 501 43.72 58.12 27.09
N PRO A 502 43.45 57.17 26.17
CA PRO A 502 42.36 57.32 25.20
C PRO A 502 40.99 57.40 25.93
N PRO A 503 40.01 58.17 25.39
CA PRO A 503 38.70 58.30 26.01
C PRO A 503 38.01 56.94 26.06
N ALA A 504 37.60 56.51 27.26
CA ALA A 504 36.95 55.23 27.47
C ALA A 504 35.68 55.12 26.60
N HIS A 505 35.63 54.11 25.73
CA HIS A 505 34.47 53.84 24.87
C HIS A 505 33.27 53.40 25.72
N PHE A 506 32.38 54.35 26.01
CA PHE A 506 31.11 54.05 26.67
C PHE A 506 30.16 53.37 25.68
N THR A 507 29.99 52.04 25.82
CA THR A 507 28.96 51.30 25.07
C THR A 507 27.63 51.36 25.81
N ARG A 508 26.61 51.96 25.19
CA ARG A 508 25.26 52.01 25.76
C ARG A 508 24.63 50.60 25.78
N PRO A 509 24.02 50.16 26.89
CA PRO A 509 23.23 48.93 26.91
C PRO A 509 22.00 49.06 25.99
N VAL A 510 21.79 48.06 25.12
CA VAL A 510 20.71 48.06 24.12
C VAL A 510 19.36 47.76 24.78
N ILE A 511 18.42 48.69 24.71
CA ILE A 511 17.07 48.54 25.28
C ILE A 511 16.21 47.67 24.34
N GLY A 512 15.69 46.54 24.84
CA GLY A 512 15.02 45.50 24.05
C GLY A 512 13.73 45.86 23.31
N LYS A 513 13.28 47.13 23.37
CA LYS A 513 12.06 47.60 22.70
C LYS A 513 12.25 47.90 21.19
N PHE A 514 13.48 47.90 20.69
CA PHE A 514 13.80 48.23 19.28
C PHE A 514 14.37 47.06 18.46
N LEU A 515 14.21 45.81 18.91
CA LEU A 515 14.73 44.64 18.19
C LEU A 515 13.73 44.15 17.11
N ASN A 516 14.19 44.10 15.86
CA ASN A 516 13.48 43.48 14.74
C ASN A 516 13.10 42.01 15.05
N LYS A 517 11.99 41.50 14.50
CA LYS A 517 11.49 40.12 14.75
C LYS A 517 12.56 39.03 14.60
N LYS A 518 13.45 39.14 13.61
CA LYS A 518 14.61 38.23 13.45
C LYS A 518 15.59 38.32 14.62
N ALA A 519 16.00 39.52 15.02
CA ALA A 519 16.89 39.72 16.17
C ALA A 519 16.26 39.27 17.50
N LYS A 520 14.95 39.46 17.66
CA LYS A 520 14.19 38.97 18.82
C LYS A 520 14.14 37.43 18.88
N SER A 521 14.02 36.77 17.73
CA SER A 521 14.09 35.30 17.64
C SER A 521 15.48 34.75 17.95
N VAL A 522 16.55 35.47 17.55
CA VAL A 522 17.94 35.09 17.83
C VAL A 522 18.28 35.30 19.31
N ALA A 523 17.86 36.42 19.91
CA ALA A 523 18.02 36.66 21.35
C ALA A 523 17.27 35.61 22.18
N ALA A 524 16.01 35.29 21.82
CA ALA A 524 15.23 34.26 22.48
C ALA A 524 15.82 32.84 22.29
N ALA A 525 16.45 32.56 21.14
CA ALA A 525 17.16 31.30 20.91
C ALA A 525 18.46 31.19 21.71
N ALA A 526 19.19 32.31 21.87
CA ALA A 526 20.39 32.38 22.71
C ALA A 526 20.04 32.23 24.20
N GLU A 527 18.94 32.82 24.64
CA GLU A 527 18.44 32.72 26.01
C GLU A 527 17.92 31.29 26.32
N LYS A 528 17.21 30.66 25.37
CA LYS A 528 16.86 29.22 25.45
C LYS A 528 18.08 28.31 25.46
N ARG A 529 19.18 28.67 24.79
CA ARG A 529 20.44 27.92 24.87
C ARG A 529 21.07 28.06 26.25
N LYS A 530 21.14 29.27 26.81
CA LYS A 530 21.64 29.50 28.17
C LYS A 530 20.81 28.76 29.23
N ALA A 531 19.49 28.76 29.10
CA ALA A 531 18.59 28.03 29.99
C ALA A 531 18.77 26.49 29.89
N ARG A 532 19.06 25.95 28.70
CA ARG A 532 19.36 24.53 28.50
C ARG A 532 20.71 24.10 29.06
N PHE A 533 21.71 24.99 29.09
CA PHE A 533 22.98 24.72 29.77
C PHE A 533 22.83 24.76 31.30
N ALA A 534 21.92 25.58 31.83
CA ALA A 534 21.63 25.63 33.26
C ALA A 534 20.84 24.40 33.77
N SER A 535 20.08 23.71 32.90
CA SER A 535 19.23 22.56 33.28
C SER A 535 19.88 21.18 33.13
N GLY A 536 21.17 21.09 32.79
CA GLY A 536 21.93 19.81 32.77
C GLY A 536 21.53 18.77 31.71
N ASP A 537 20.50 18.99 30.92
CA ASP A 537 20.01 18.05 29.91
C ASP A 537 20.91 18.01 28.67
N ARG A 538 21.63 16.90 28.49
CA ARG A 538 22.44 16.65 27.29
C ARG A 538 21.53 16.50 26.06
N VAL A 539 21.84 17.27 25.02
CA VAL A 539 21.18 17.21 23.71
C VAL A 539 21.34 15.80 23.13
N ARG A 540 20.24 15.03 23.05
CA ARG A 540 20.23 13.77 22.28
C ARG A 540 20.45 14.10 20.81
N HIS A 541 21.62 13.74 20.28
CA HIS A 541 21.89 13.85 18.84
C HIS A 541 20.91 12.95 18.07
N LYS A 542 20.33 13.50 16.99
CA LYS A 542 19.55 12.71 16.03
C LYS A 542 20.46 11.61 15.46
N LYS A 543 20.10 10.35 15.68
CA LYS A 543 20.75 9.21 15.03
C LYS A 543 20.34 9.22 13.55
N TYR A 544 21.28 9.45 12.65
CA TYR A 544 21.09 9.24 11.22
C TYR A 544 21.09 7.72 10.97
N LYS A 545 20.06 7.22 10.29
CA LYS A 545 20.08 5.84 9.77
C LYS A 545 20.88 5.86 8.48
N VAL A 546 22.04 5.20 8.48
CA VAL A 546 22.92 5.05 7.32
C VAL A 546 22.31 3.99 6.40
N THR A 547 22.16 4.30 5.11
CA THR A 547 21.74 3.35 4.06
C THR A 547 22.90 2.40 3.72
N GLU A 548 22.62 1.17 3.23
CA GLU A 548 23.66 0.16 2.96
C GLU A 548 24.71 0.63 1.93
N GLU A 549 24.29 1.32 0.87
CA GLU A 549 25.19 1.94 -0.12
C GLU A 549 26.16 2.95 0.51
N GLN A 550 25.67 3.77 1.44
CA GLN A 550 26.51 4.74 2.16
C GLN A 550 27.47 4.05 3.13
N ARG A 551 27.17 2.83 3.55
CA ARG A 551 28.01 2.02 4.43
C ARG A 551 29.17 1.39 3.66
N GLU A 552 28.91 0.93 2.45
CA GLU A 552 29.94 0.40 1.53
C GLU A 552 30.89 1.51 1.06
N ASP A 553 30.36 2.68 0.67
CA ASP A 553 31.18 3.84 0.32
C ASP A 553 32.07 4.30 1.49
N LEU A 554 31.56 4.26 2.73
CA LEU A 554 32.36 4.59 3.92
C LEU A 554 33.45 3.56 4.19
N TYR A 555 33.18 2.27 3.99
CA TYR A 555 34.19 1.21 4.14
C TYR A 555 35.35 1.38 3.15
N LEU A 556 35.06 1.84 1.93
CA LEU A 556 36.07 2.09 0.90
C LEU A 556 37.03 3.23 1.27
N PHE A 557 36.59 4.20 2.09
CA PHE A 557 37.41 5.32 2.55
C PHE A 557 38.12 5.08 3.90
N THR A 558 37.74 4.03 4.64
CA THR A 558 38.23 3.81 6.03
C THR A 558 38.93 2.47 6.23
N GLU A 559 39.74 2.00 5.28
CA GLU A 559 40.61 0.81 5.45
C GLU A 559 41.58 0.91 6.65
N TRP A 560 41.71 2.08 7.30
CA TRP A 560 42.65 2.30 8.41
C TRP A 560 42.03 2.34 9.82
N CYS A 561 40.73 2.05 10.00
CA CYS A 561 40.08 2.17 11.31
C CYS A 561 39.02 1.07 11.58
N ASP A 562 39.45 -0.18 11.72
CA ASP A 562 38.58 -1.36 11.92
C ASP A 562 37.72 -1.39 13.22
N ALA A 563 37.82 -0.38 14.10
CA ALA A 563 37.12 -0.38 15.39
C ALA A 563 36.30 0.88 15.72
N MET A 564 36.24 1.88 14.84
CA MET A 564 35.51 3.13 15.11
C MET A 564 34.18 3.19 14.34
N ASN A 565 33.12 3.63 15.00
CA ASN A 565 31.84 3.89 14.34
C ASN A 565 32.01 5.01 13.28
N PRO A 566 31.72 4.79 11.99
CA PRO A 566 31.95 5.78 10.92
C PRO A 566 30.90 6.90 10.86
N ALA A 567 29.81 6.77 11.63
CA ALA A 567 28.69 7.72 11.67
C ALA A 567 29.03 9.21 11.97
N PRO A 568 30.07 9.56 12.76
CA PRO A 568 30.45 10.95 13.00
C PRO A 568 31.02 11.64 11.75
N PHE A 569 31.80 10.90 10.94
CA PHE A 569 32.54 11.45 9.81
C PHE A 569 31.65 11.79 8.61
N LEU A 570 30.47 11.16 8.50
CA LEU A 570 29.46 11.50 7.50
C LEU A 570 29.05 12.97 7.55
N LYS A 571 28.97 13.57 8.75
CA LYS A 571 28.64 15.00 8.87
C LYS A 571 29.71 15.88 8.25
N ASP A 572 30.97 15.57 8.53
CA ASP A 572 32.10 16.37 8.07
C ASP A 572 32.29 16.21 6.54
N ILE A 573 32.05 15.01 6.01
CA ILE A 573 32.02 14.76 4.56
C ILE A 573 30.89 15.58 3.89
N GLU A 574 29.69 15.60 4.47
CA GLU A 574 28.58 16.36 3.88
C GLU A 574 28.75 17.88 4.00
N THR A 575 29.32 18.37 5.10
CA THR A 575 29.48 19.82 5.32
C THR A 575 30.69 20.42 4.60
N TYR A 576 31.78 19.67 4.44
CA TYR A 576 33.02 20.19 3.88
C TYR A 576 33.37 19.62 2.50
N ILE A 577 33.06 18.34 2.25
CA ILE A 577 33.54 17.63 1.06
C ILE A 577 32.53 17.70 -0.10
N LYS A 578 31.23 17.44 0.14
CA LYS A 578 30.20 17.62 -0.91
C LYS A 578 30.16 19.02 -1.55
N PRO A 579 30.22 20.13 -0.79
CA PRO A 579 30.20 21.47 -1.41
C PRO A 579 31.49 21.80 -2.17
N THR A 580 32.64 21.27 -1.77
CA THR A 580 33.91 21.49 -2.49
C THR A 580 33.92 20.74 -3.83
N PHE A 581 33.46 19.48 -3.88
CA PHE A 581 33.29 18.76 -5.15
C PHE A 581 32.20 19.35 -6.06
N ALA A 582 31.13 19.90 -5.48
CA ALA A 582 30.10 20.64 -6.24
C ALA A 582 30.61 22.00 -6.80
N MET A 583 31.64 22.60 -6.19
CA MET A 583 32.32 23.77 -6.74
C MET A 583 33.30 23.40 -7.87
N VAL A 584 33.99 22.26 -7.76
CA VAL A 584 34.93 21.78 -8.81
C VAL A 584 34.19 21.42 -10.10
N THR A 585 33.02 20.78 -10.03
CA THR A 585 32.22 20.43 -11.22
C THR A 585 31.61 21.64 -11.94
N LYS A 586 31.34 22.74 -11.22
CA LYS A 586 30.93 24.01 -11.84
C LYS A 586 32.09 24.74 -12.52
N SER A 587 33.31 24.60 -11.99
CA SER A 587 34.52 25.18 -12.57
C SER A 587 34.96 24.49 -13.87
N THR A 588 34.80 23.17 -13.98
CA THR A 588 35.13 22.41 -15.20
C THR A 588 34.08 22.58 -16.31
N ALA A 589 32.79 22.73 -15.96
CA ALA A 589 31.74 23.05 -16.93
C ALA A 589 31.91 24.45 -17.57
N SER A 590 32.50 25.41 -16.85
CA SER A 590 32.81 26.74 -17.40
C SER A 590 34.07 26.81 -18.29
N ARG A 591 34.87 25.73 -18.36
CA ARG A 591 36.09 25.67 -19.21
C ARG A 591 35.89 24.94 -20.54
N LEU A 592 34.74 24.32 -20.79
CA LEU A 592 34.43 23.61 -22.06
C LEU A 592 33.48 24.41 -22.99
N ILE A 593 33.32 25.71 -22.76
CA ILE A 593 32.54 26.62 -23.63
C ILE A 593 33.45 27.65 -24.34
N PHE A 594 34.77 27.56 -24.14
CA PHE A 594 35.76 28.30 -24.93
C PHE A 594 36.91 27.35 -25.31
N GLU A 595 36.65 26.52 -26.32
CA GLU A 595 37.58 26.09 -27.38
C GLU A 595 36.77 25.52 -28.54
#